data_AF-A0A7C2AUH9-F1
#
_entry.id   AF-A0A7C2AUH9-F1
#
_cell.length_a   1.000
_cell.length_b   1.000
_cell.length_c   1.000
_cell.angle_alpha   90.00
_cell.angle_beta   90.00
_cell.angle_gamma   90.00
#
_symmetry.space_group_name_H-M   'P 1'
#
loop_
_entity.id
_entity.type
_entity.pdbx_description
1 polymer ?
#
loop_
_entity_poly.entity_id
_entity_poly.type
_entity_poly.pdbx_seq_one_letter_code
_entity_poly.pdbx_strand_id
1 'polypeptide(L)'
;MNLGRDTLLELTALLAVLAFALLSVKTFFREGIPPGWDHPPHLVCSYLTSEFFLPQLTVLGWDPYNNFGWVFNQFYNPGAYLLVAVIRYASFKLLDVVSSYKLALIVTYVLPAIGAFYLAKAMGGGLPAAALAALFSVVVTPYESEWLDAGLKQLYYIGMWPERLGIGFALLALAAEWSALSGRGWERLRMATISAFLCATAILSHLMTGIALLMTETLVAVVFAVRRFAAQEGGLRAGIANELPGLAWDAATFAVAVGGALGLLAFWVVPLSQANWTYHNLPTITWYVG
;
A
#
# COMPACT_ATOMS: atom_id res chain seq x y z
N MET A 1 24.21 17.90 -12.59
CA MET A 1 23.02 18.27 -11.80
C MET A 1 23.46 18.26 -10.33
N ASN A 2 23.77 19.42 -9.75
CA ASN A 2 24.20 19.48 -8.35
C ASN A 2 22.97 19.31 -7.46
N LEU A 3 22.88 18.18 -6.75
CA LEU A 3 21.90 18.01 -5.69
C LEU A 3 22.19 19.06 -4.61
N GLY A 4 21.16 19.80 -4.20
CA GLY A 4 21.28 20.77 -3.11
C GLY A 4 21.74 20.07 -1.82
N ARG A 5 22.47 20.79 -0.97
CA ARG A 5 22.98 20.28 0.32
C ARG A 5 21.87 19.65 1.16
N ASP A 6 20.68 20.24 1.15
CA ASP A 6 19.53 19.76 1.92
C ASP A 6 19.00 18.42 1.39
N THR A 7 18.90 18.26 0.07
CA THR A 7 18.50 17.00 -0.55
C THR A 7 19.50 15.88 -0.25
N LEU A 8 20.81 16.19 -0.25
CA LEU A 8 21.84 15.23 0.12
C LEU A 8 21.71 14.79 1.58
N LEU A 9 21.42 15.72 2.50
CA LEU A 9 21.20 15.41 3.91
C LEU A 9 19.95 14.53 4.11
N GLU A 10 18.85 14.86 3.44
CA GLU A 10 17.62 14.06 3.47
C GLU A 10 17.84 12.64 2.96
N LEU A 11 18.47 12.49 1.80
CA LEU A 11 18.82 11.19 1.24
C LEU A 11 19.74 10.40 2.17
N THR A 12 20.75 11.05 2.75
CA THR A 12 21.68 10.39 3.68
C THR A 12 20.96 9.88 4.93
N ALA A 13 20.05 10.69 5.50
CA ALA A 13 19.29 10.27 6.67
C ALA A 13 18.35 9.10 6.37
N LEU A 14 17.63 9.16 5.24
CA LEU A 14 16.78 8.06 4.81
C LEU A 14 17.60 6.79 4.55
N LEU A 15 18.71 6.89 3.81
CA LEU A 15 19.62 5.77 3.56
C LEU A 15 20.19 5.18 4.85
N ALA A 16 20.49 5.99 5.86
CA ALA A 16 20.93 5.50 7.16
C ALA A 16 19.85 4.67 7.86
N VAL A 17 18.58 5.13 7.84
CA VAL A 17 17.44 4.36 8.37
C VAL A 17 17.22 3.07 7.59
N LEU A 18 17.32 3.12 6.26
CA LEU A 18 17.18 1.94 5.40
C LEU A 18 18.32 0.93 5.62
N ALA A 19 19.55 1.40 5.79
CA ALA A 19 20.68 0.54 6.14
C ALA A 19 20.47 -0.10 7.51
N PHE A 20 20.05 0.67 8.51
CA PHE A 20 19.69 0.14 9.83
C PHE A 20 18.60 -0.93 9.74
N ALA A 21 17.53 -0.67 8.97
CA ALA A 21 16.44 -1.60 8.72
C ALA A 21 16.95 -2.92 8.12
N LEU A 22 17.73 -2.87 7.05
CA LEU A 22 18.29 -4.05 6.38
C LEU A 22 19.24 -4.85 7.28
N LEU A 23 20.09 -4.16 8.05
CA LEU A 23 21.03 -4.80 8.98
C LEU A 23 20.33 -5.44 10.20
N SER A 24 19.12 -4.99 10.52
CA SER A 24 18.34 -5.49 11.65
C SER A 24 17.60 -6.80 11.34
N VAL A 25 17.45 -7.16 10.06
CA VAL A 25 16.68 -8.34 9.63
C VAL A 25 17.61 -9.42 9.11
N LYS A 26 17.98 -10.38 9.96
CA LYS A 26 18.79 -11.54 9.53
C LYS A 26 17.95 -12.68 8.96
N THR A 27 16.67 -12.75 9.34
CA THR A 27 15.78 -13.88 9.04
C THR A 27 15.59 -14.08 7.53
N PHE A 28 15.37 -12.99 6.78
CA PHE A 28 15.14 -13.07 5.33
C PHE A 28 16.36 -13.51 4.53
N PHE A 29 17.56 -13.42 5.10
CA PHE A 29 18.80 -13.86 4.44
C PHE A 29 19.20 -15.30 4.78
N ARG A 30 18.47 -15.99 5.66
CA ARG A 30 18.70 -17.42 5.94
C ARG A 30 18.12 -18.30 4.84
N GLU A 31 18.63 -19.50 4.69
CA GLU A 31 18.09 -20.51 3.77
C GLU A 31 16.67 -20.95 4.16
N GLY A 32 15.86 -21.36 3.19
CA GLY A 32 14.50 -21.87 3.40
C GLY A 32 13.40 -20.80 3.37
N ILE A 33 12.16 -21.19 3.65
CA ILE A 33 11.00 -20.28 3.65
C ILE A 33 11.01 -19.47 4.95
N PRO A 34 10.66 -18.16 4.93
CA PRO A 34 10.48 -17.39 6.16
C PRO A 34 9.50 -18.07 7.13
N PRO A 35 9.78 -18.08 8.45
CA PRO A 35 8.88 -18.66 9.43
C PRO A 35 7.62 -17.80 9.56
N GLY A 36 6.48 -18.42 9.82
CA GLY A 36 5.19 -17.76 10.03
C GLY A 36 4.05 -18.55 9.41
N TRP A 37 2.83 -18.31 9.86
CA TRP A 37 1.66 -19.13 9.54
C TRP A 37 1.27 -18.99 8.06
N ASP A 38 1.27 -17.77 7.54
CA ASP A 38 0.75 -17.42 6.22
C ASP A 38 1.85 -17.33 5.14
N HIS A 39 3.14 -17.43 5.51
CA HIS A 39 4.22 -17.42 4.50
C HIS A 39 4.13 -18.58 3.50
N PRO A 40 3.91 -19.84 3.90
CA PRO A 40 3.73 -20.94 2.94
C PRO A 40 2.59 -20.71 1.94
N PRO A 41 1.34 -20.37 2.33
CA PRO A 41 0.29 -20.10 1.35
C PRO A 41 0.62 -18.88 0.47
N HIS A 42 1.19 -17.80 1.03
CA HIS A 42 1.61 -16.65 0.22
C HIS A 42 2.71 -16.98 -0.80
N LEU A 43 3.60 -17.92 -0.48
CA LEU A 43 4.64 -18.39 -1.40
C LEU A 43 4.03 -19.22 -2.55
N VAL A 44 3.08 -20.11 -2.25
CA VAL A 44 2.31 -20.85 -3.27
C VAL A 44 1.59 -19.86 -4.18
N CYS A 45 0.96 -18.83 -3.59
CA CYS A 45 0.31 -17.77 -4.35
C CYS A 45 1.28 -17.03 -5.29
N SER A 46 2.49 -16.73 -4.79
CA SER A 46 3.52 -16.07 -5.59
C SER A 46 4.02 -16.96 -6.73
N TYR A 47 4.18 -18.26 -6.48
CA TYR A 47 4.53 -19.25 -7.50
C TYR A 47 3.48 -19.34 -8.60
N LEU A 48 2.20 -19.51 -8.24
CA LEU A 48 1.10 -19.61 -9.20
C LEU A 48 0.96 -18.33 -10.04
N THR A 49 1.10 -17.17 -9.40
CA THR A 49 1.09 -15.88 -10.09
C THR A 49 2.21 -15.76 -11.11
N SER A 50 3.43 -16.16 -10.74
CA SER A 50 4.60 -16.10 -11.63
C SER A 50 4.53 -17.07 -12.81
N GLU A 51 4.16 -18.33 -12.56
CA GLU A 51 4.27 -19.39 -13.57
C GLU A 51 3.01 -19.57 -14.43
N PHE A 52 1.82 -19.23 -13.91
CA PHE A 52 0.56 -19.50 -14.61
C PHE A 52 -0.24 -18.24 -14.91
N PHE A 53 -0.42 -17.33 -13.96
CA PHE A 53 -1.36 -16.22 -14.14
C PHE A 53 -0.76 -15.06 -14.95
N LEU A 54 0.41 -14.55 -14.55
CA LEU A 54 1.05 -13.43 -15.24
C LEU A 54 1.37 -13.73 -16.71
N PRO A 55 1.89 -14.92 -17.11
CA PRO A 55 2.11 -15.27 -18.52
C PRO A 55 0.84 -15.26 -19.38
N GLN A 56 -0.31 -15.56 -18.76
CA GLN A 56 -1.61 -15.56 -19.44
C GLN A 56 -2.31 -14.19 -19.35
N LEU A 57 -1.64 -13.19 -18.78
CA LEU A 57 -2.19 -11.85 -18.52
C LEU A 57 -3.51 -11.90 -17.72
N THR A 58 -3.63 -12.89 -16.85
CA THR A 58 -4.75 -13.00 -15.91
C THR A 58 -4.30 -12.67 -14.50
N VAL A 59 -5.18 -12.03 -13.74
CA VAL A 59 -5.01 -11.74 -12.31
C VAL A 59 -5.97 -12.52 -11.42
N LEU A 60 -6.80 -13.35 -12.05
CA LEU A 60 -7.64 -14.34 -11.38
C LEU A 60 -7.25 -15.71 -11.89
N GLY A 61 -7.27 -16.68 -11.00
CA GLY A 61 -6.82 -18.02 -11.28
C GLY A 61 -7.53 -19.06 -10.42
N TRP A 62 -7.18 -20.31 -10.63
CA TRP A 62 -7.64 -21.41 -9.79
C TRP A 62 -6.41 -22.04 -9.14
N ASP A 63 -6.43 -22.19 -7.82
CA ASP A 63 -5.44 -22.99 -7.11
C ASP A 63 -5.97 -24.42 -6.95
N PRO A 64 -5.46 -25.40 -7.72
CA PRO A 64 -5.93 -26.78 -7.64
C PRO A 64 -5.40 -27.50 -6.39
N TYR A 65 -4.45 -26.92 -5.65
CA TYR A 65 -3.73 -27.58 -4.56
C TYR A 65 -4.35 -27.32 -3.19
N ASN A 66 -5.29 -26.38 -3.07
CA ASN A 66 -5.89 -25.99 -1.80
C ASN A 66 -7.42 -26.21 -1.80
N ASN A 67 -7.97 -26.80 -0.74
CA ASN A 67 -9.41 -27.05 -0.54
C ASN A 67 -10.16 -27.71 -1.73
N PHE A 68 -9.55 -28.68 -2.43
CA PHE A 68 -10.07 -29.30 -3.67
C PHE A 68 -10.27 -28.34 -4.84
N GLY A 69 -9.60 -27.18 -4.79
CA GLY A 69 -9.71 -26.12 -5.77
C GLY A 69 -10.38 -24.88 -5.18
N TRP A 70 -9.72 -23.74 -5.30
CA TRP A 70 -10.19 -22.45 -4.79
C TRP A 70 -9.92 -21.30 -5.78
N VAL A 71 -10.80 -20.29 -5.83
CA VAL A 71 -10.61 -19.11 -6.68
C VAL A 71 -9.49 -18.23 -6.14
N PHE A 72 -8.38 -18.24 -6.86
CA PHE A 72 -7.21 -17.44 -6.55
C PHE A 72 -7.55 -15.95 -6.46
N ASN A 73 -6.97 -15.28 -5.46
CA ASN A 73 -7.22 -13.87 -5.12
C ASN A 73 -8.63 -13.48 -4.64
N GLN A 74 -9.49 -14.44 -4.29
CA GLN A 74 -10.78 -14.14 -3.65
C GLN A 74 -10.63 -13.60 -2.22
N PHE A 75 -9.64 -14.11 -1.48
CA PHE A 75 -9.33 -13.67 -0.10
C PHE A 75 -7.99 -12.98 0.05
N TYR A 76 -7.16 -12.99 -0.99
CA TYR A 76 -5.86 -12.36 -0.98
C TYR A 76 -5.70 -11.46 -2.20
N ASN A 77 -5.37 -10.20 -2.00
CA ASN A 77 -5.30 -9.28 -3.13
C ASN A 77 -4.03 -9.56 -3.97
N PRO A 78 -4.08 -9.39 -5.30
CA PRO A 78 -3.02 -9.87 -6.21
C PRO A 78 -1.70 -9.11 -6.11
N GLY A 79 -1.70 -7.89 -5.57
CA GLY A 79 -0.58 -6.94 -5.64
C GLY A 79 0.70 -7.46 -5.00
N ALA A 80 0.61 -8.10 -3.85
CA ALA A 80 1.77 -8.68 -3.18
C ALA A 80 2.42 -9.79 -4.03
N TYR A 81 1.62 -10.64 -4.66
CA TYR A 81 2.12 -11.74 -5.49
C TYR A 81 2.64 -11.25 -6.84
N LEU A 82 2.02 -10.20 -7.39
CA LEU A 82 2.51 -9.50 -8.56
C LEU A 82 3.90 -8.89 -8.31
N LEU A 83 4.17 -8.34 -7.12
CA LEU A 83 5.51 -7.85 -6.77
C LEU A 83 6.56 -8.97 -6.85
N VAL A 84 6.26 -10.14 -6.30
CA VAL A 84 7.17 -11.30 -6.36
C VAL A 84 7.40 -11.75 -7.80
N ALA A 85 6.32 -11.84 -8.59
CA ALA A 85 6.42 -12.17 -10.01
C ALA A 85 7.27 -11.14 -10.76
N VAL A 86 7.04 -9.84 -10.56
CA VAL A 86 7.83 -8.76 -11.18
C VAL A 86 9.31 -8.88 -10.85
N ILE A 87 9.68 -9.13 -9.58
CA ILE A 87 11.08 -9.35 -9.17
C ILE A 87 11.68 -10.54 -9.94
N ARG A 88 10.93 -11.65 -10.00
CA ARG A 88 11.37 -12.88 -10.68
C ARG A 88 11.56 -12.64 -12.17
N TYR A 89 10.62 -11.99 -12.86
CA TYR A 89 10.74 -11.65 -14.28
C TYR A 89 11.83 -10.61 -14.57
N ALA A 90 11.98 -9.60 -13.71
CA ALA A 90 13.06 -8.61 -13.82
C ALA A 90 14.46 -9.24 -13.67
N SER A 91 14.56 -10.33 -12.90
CA SER A 91 15.78 -11.15 -12.82
C SER A 91 15.94 -12.13 -13.99
N PHE A 92 15.09 -12.07 -15.03
CA PHE A 92 15.01 -13.09 -16.09
C PHE A 92 14.84 -14.52 -15.55
N LYS A 93 14.12 -14.66 -14.42
CA LYS A 93 13.96 -15.90 -13.65
C LYS A 93 15.27 -16.53 -13.13
N LEU A 94 16.36 -15.77 -13.05
CA LEU A 94 17.60 -16.21 -12.40
C LEU A 94 17.41 -16.42 -10.89
N LEU A 95 16.51 -15.66 -10.27
CA LEU A 95 16.09 -15.88 -8.90
C LEU A 95 14.98 -16.93 -8.83
N ASP A 96 15.14 -17.90 -7.93
CA ASP A 96 14.07 -18.81 -7.57
C ASP A 96 12.89 -18.06 -6.91
N VAL A 97 11.74 -18.73 -6.75
CA VAL A 97 10.53 -18.10 -6.20
C VAL A 97 10.68 -17.70 -4.74
N VAL A 98 11.43 -18.47 -3.94
CA VAL A 98 11.70 -18.20 -2.53
C VAL A 98 12.61 -16.97 -2.38
N SER A 99 13.65 -16.89 -3.20
CA SER A 99 14.57 -15.75 -3.26
C SER A 99 13.83 -14.48 -3.69
N SER A 100 12.98 -14.57 -4.72
CA SER A 100 12.15 -13.44 -5.16
C SER A 100 11.15 -12.99 -4.08
N TYR A 101 10.54 -13.96 -3.37
CA TYR A 101 9.63 -13.71 -2.27
C TYR A 101 10.30 -13.00 -1.09
N LYS A 102 11.52 -13.42 -0.71
CA LYS A 102 12.32 -12.75 0.32
C LYS A 102 12.70 -11.32 -0.05
N LEU A 103 13.03 -11.06 -1.32
CA LEU A 103 13.26 -9.70 -1.80
C LEU A 103 11.99 -8.85 -1.69
N ALA A 104 10.82 -9.40 -1.99
CA ALA A 104 9.55 -8.71 -1.78
C ALA A 104 9.31 -8.40 -0.30
N LEU A 105 9.62 -9.33 0.62
CA LEU A 105 9.55 -9.07 2.06
C LEU A 105 10.52 -7.96 2.51
N ILE A 106 11.72 -7.87 1.92
CA ILE A 106 12.64 -6.77 2.17
C ILE A 106 12.02 -5.43 1.74
N VAL A 107 11.43 -5.38 0.55
CA VAL A 107 10.70 -4.18 0.08
C VAL A 107 9.59 -3.81 1.05
N THR A 108 8.76 -4.78 1.45
CA THR A 108 7.68 -4.59 2.43
C THR A 108 8.17 -4.12 3.78
N TYR A 109 9.34 -4.58 4.22
CA TYR A 109 9.93 -4.18 5.50
C TYR A 109 10.31 -2.70 5.49
N VAL A 110 10.91 -2.22 4.39
CA VAL A 110 11.46 -0.85 4.28
C VAL A 110 10.47 0.19 3.77
N LEU A 111 9.47 -0.21 2.97
CA LEU A 111 8.57 0.73 2.30
C LEU A 111 7.80 1.64 3.28
N PRO A 112 7.29 1.17 4.43
CA PRO A 112 6.68 2.04 5.44
C PRO A 112 7.62 3.14 5.95
N ALA A 113 8.93 2.88 6.10
CA ALA A 113 9.87 3.92 6.51
C ALA A 113 10.01 5.02 5.45
N ILE A 114 10.03 4.64 4.17
CA ILE A 114 10.06 5.58 3.05
C ILE A 114 8.78 6.42 3.05
N GLY A 115 7.62 5.76 3.17
CA GLY A 115 6.31 6.43 3.24
C GLY A 115 6.20 7.40 4.41
N ALA A 116 6.56 6.97 5.61
CA ALA A 116 6.54 7.79 6.82
C ALA A 116 7.47 9.00 6.73
N PHE A 117 8.67 8.83 6.15
CA PHE A 117 9.61 9.92 5.90
C PHE A 117 8.98 11.01 5.03
N TYR A 118 8.45 10.63 3.87
CA TYR A 118 7.87 11.59 2.93
C TYR A 118 6.56 12.18 3.43
N LEU A 119 5.73 11.43 4.14
CA LEU A 119 4.51 11.96 4.76
C LEU A 119 4.85 13.03 5.80
N ALA A 120 5.79 12.76 6.70
CA ALA A 120 6.23 13.74 7.70
C ALA A 120 6.76 15.03 7.03
N LYS A 121 7.53 14.90 5.95
CA LYS A 121 8.00 16.04 5.14
C LYS A 121 6.85 16.81 4.48
N ALA A 122 5.90 16.10 3.88
CA ALA A 122 4.73 16.73 3.24
C ALA A 122 3.91 17.54 4.25
N MET A 123 3.78 17.04 5.49
CA MET A 123 3.11 17.71 6.60
C MET A 123 3.87 18.92 7.16
N GLY A 124 5.06 19.25 6.63
CA GLY A 124 5.90 20.36 7.09
C GLY A 124 6.88 19.99 8.19
N GLY A 125 7.06 18.70 8.49
CA GLY A 125 8.05 18.22 9.44
C GLY A 125 9.49 18.47 8.96
N GLY A 126 10.35 18.88 9.90
CA GLY A 126 11.79 18.97 9.66
C GLY A 126 12.45 17.60 9.49
N LEU A 127 13.73 17.59 9.07
CA LEU A 127 14.51 16.36 8.90
C LEU A 127 14.49 15.43 10.13
N PRO A 128 14.62 15.92 11.39
CA PRO A 128 14.57 15.04 12.56
C PRO A 128 13.22 14.32 12.70
N ALA A 129 12.11 15.02 12.46
CA ALA A 129 10.78 14.44 12.54
C ALA A 129 10.58 13.35 11.48
N ALA A 130 11.01 13.62 10.23
CA ALA A 130 10.92 12.65 9.14
C ALA A 130 11.81 11.42 9.38
N ALA A 131 13.04 11.62 9.86
CA ALA A 131 13.96 10.53 10.17
C ALA A 131 13.44 9.67 11.35
N LEU A 132 12.86 10.29 12.38
CA LEU A 132 12.24 9.58 13.50
C LEU A 132 10.99 8.81 13.04
N ALA A 133 10.12 9.40 12.24
CA ALA A 133 8.95 8.72 11.69
C ALA A 133 9.36 7.48 10.87
N ALA A 134 10.40 7.61 10.04
CA ALA A 134 10.96 6.50 9.28
C ALA A 134 11.54 5.41 10.21
N LEU A 135 12.32 5.80 11.22
CA LEU A 135 12.94 4.88 12.17
C LEU A 135 11.89 4.10 12.98
N PHE A 136 10.88 4.78 13.52
CA PHE A 136 9.79 4.13 14.26
C PHE A 136 8.99 3.16 13.39
N SER A 137 8.97 3.35 12.07
CA SER A 137 8.31 2.42 11.14
C SER A 137 9.07 1.11 10.97
N VAL A 138 10.35 1.02 11.34
CA VAL A 138 11.22 -0.17 11.19
C VAL A 138 11.71 -0.74 12.52
N VAL A 139 11.28 -0.18 13.66
CA VAL A 139 11.64 -0.68 14.99
C VAL A 139 10.45 -1.43 15.59
N VAL A 140 10.71 -2.65 16.07
CA VAL A 140 9.73 -3.44 16.83
C VAL A 140 9.64 -2.87 18.25
N THR A 141 8.43 -2.65 18.75
CA THR A 141 8.23 -2.23 20.15
C THR A 141 7.67 -3.39 21.00
N PRO A 142 7.91 -3.41 22.32
CA PRO A 142 7.39 -4.48 23.19
C PRO A 142 5.85 -4.61 23.14
N TYR A 143 5.16 -3.48 22.98
CA TYR A 143 3.69 -3.38 23.01
C TYR A 143 2.99 -3.80 21.73
N GLU A 144 3.75 -4.00 20.66
CA GLU A 144 3.21 -4.43 19.38
C GLU A 144 2.57 -5.82 19.51
N SER A 145 1.34 -5.97 19.04
CA SER A 145 0.60 -7.23 18.99
C SER A 145 0.79 -7.89 17.63
N GLU A 146 1.21 -9.14 17.61
CA GLU A 146 1.29 -9.92 16.38
C GLU A 146 -0.08 -10.22 15.74
N TRP A 147 -1.19 -10.03 16.46
CA TRP A 147 -2.55 -10.33 15.97
C TRP A 147 -3.35 -9.08 15.62
N LEU A 148 -3.16 -8.01 16.39
CA LEU A 148 -4.00 -6.81 16.29
C LEU A 148 -3.30 -5.67 15.55
N ASP A 149 -1.96 -5.65 15.54
CA ASP A 149 -1.22 -4.59 14.87
C ASP A 149 -0.70 -5.08 13.53
N ALA A 150 -0.90 -4.26 12.49
CA ALA A 150 -0.29 -4.46 11.18
C ALA A 150 1.21 -4.09 11.15
N GLY A 151 1.92 -4.54 12.18
CA GLY A 151 3.29 -4.21 12.51
C GLY A 151 4.33 -5.20 11.95
N LEU A 152 5.56 -5.05 12.41
CA LEU A 152 6.67 -5.95 12.14
C LEU A 152 6.52 -7.33 12.80
N LYS A 153 5.95 -7.45 13.99
CA LYS A 153 5.69 -8.75 14.63
C LYS A 153 4.71 -9.57 13.80
N GLN A 154 3.65 -8.96 13.29
CA GLN A 154 2.69 -9.64 12.43
C GLN A 154 3.35 -10.12 11.11
N LEU A 155 4.27 -9.33 10.55
CA LEU A 155 5.08 -9.72 9.38
C LEU A 155 5.86 -11.03 9.61
N TYR A 156 6.44 -11.24 10.80
CA TYR A 156 7.28 -12.41 11.09
C TYR A 156 6.54 -13.59 11.74
N TYR A 157 5.53 -13.31 12.56
CA TYR A 157 4.85 -14.35 13.34
C TYR A 157 3.66 -14.92 12.57
N ILE A 158 2.78 -14.04 12.09
CA ILE A 158 1.62 -14.45 11.29
C ILE A 158 2.01 -14.61 9.83
N GLY A 159 2.81 -13.70 9.28
CA GLY A 159 3.15 -13.70 7.86
C GLY A 159 2.23 -12.83 7.00
N MET A 160 1.41 -11.96 7.61
CA MET A 160 0.55 -10.99 6.91
C MET A 160 1.32 -9.81 6.30
N TRP A 161 2.32 -10.13 5.49
CA TRP A 161 3.15 -9.17 4.79
C TRP A 161 2.41 -8.35 3.70
N PRO A 162 1.31 -8.80 3.05
CA PRO A 162 0.60 -7.99 2.06
C PRO A 162 -0.05 -6.74 2.68
N GLU A 163 -0.56 -6.86 3.91
CA GLU A 163 -1.13 -5.73 4.65
C GLU A 163 -0.07 -4.66 4.91
N ARG A 164 1.10 -5.08 5.41
CA ARG A 164 2.23 -4.18 5.65
C ARG A 164 2.77 -3.54 4.37
N LEU A 165 2.77 -4.27 3.26
CA LEU A 165 3.12 -3.71 1.95
C LEU A 165 2.12 -2.59 1.58
N GLY A 166 0.83 -2.86 1.79
CA GLY A 166 -0.24 -1.88 1.62
C GLY A 166 -0.01 -0.62 2.45
N ILE A 167 0.46 -0.75 3.69
CA ILE A 167 0.72 0.39 4.59
C ILE A 167 1.81 1.28 4.01
N GLY A 168 2.87 0.70 3.47
CA GLY A 168 3.94 1.45 2.81
C GLY A 168 3.43 2.30 1.64
N PHE A 169 2.59 1.72 0.77
CA PHE A 169 1.95 2.45 -0.32
C PHE A 169 0.94 3.48 0.19
N ALA A 170 0.17 3.17 1.23
CA ALA A 170 -0.80 4.09 1.83
C ALA A 170 -0.13 5.35 2.40
N LEU A 171 0.99 5.21 3.09
CA LEU A 171 1.74 6.37 3.61
C LEU A 171 2.29 7.26 2.49
N LEU A 172 2.76 6.65 1.40
CA LEU A 172 3.20 7.40 0.21
C LEU A 172 2.02 8.08 -0.50
N ALA A 173 0.87 7.43 -0.58
CA ALA A 173 -0.35 8.00 -1.14
C ALA A 173 -0.76 9.25 -0.34
N LEU A 174 -0.83 9.14 1.00
CA LEU A 174 -1.13 10.27 1.88
C LEU A 174 -0.11 11.42 1.72
N ALA A 175 1.18 11.11 1.55
CA ALA A 175 2.19 12.13 1.29
C ALA A 175 1.94 12.86 -0.04
N ALA A 176 1.56 12.12 -1.08
CA ALA A 176 1.22 12.65 -2.39
C ALA A 176 -0.07 13.47 -2.34
N GLU A 177 -1.13 12.98 -1.71
CA GLU A 177 -2.39 13.71 -1.53
C GLU A 177 -2.18 15.02 -0.76
N TRP A 178 -1.47 14.97 0.37
CA TRP A 178 -1.15 16.15 1.16
C TRP A 178 -0.41 17.20 0.33
N SER A 179 0.56 16.75 -0.47
CA SER A 179 1.31 17.61 -1.40
C SER A 179 0.41 18.17 -2.52
N ALA A 180 -0.54 17.37 -3.02
CA ALA A 180 -1.49 17.79 -4.04
C ALA A 180 -2.43 18.89 -3.53
N LEU A 181 -2.97 18.71 -2.33
CA LEU A 181 -3.85 19.68 -1.68
C LEU A 181 -3.11 20.97 -1.31
N SER A 182 -1.83 20.87 -0.93
CA SER A 182 -0.97 22.03 -0.66
C SER A 182 -0.50 22.76 -1.93
N GLY A 183 -0.36 22.04 -3.04
CA GLY A 183 0.13 22.55 -4.31
C GLY A 183 -0.92 23.28 -5.16
N ARG A 184 -0.50 23.76 -6.33
CA ARG A 184 -1.35 24.44 -7.31
C ARG A 184 -1.02 23.99 -8.73
N GLY A 185 -1.95 24.20 -9.66
CA GLY A 185 -1.74 23.95 -11.09
C GLY A 185 -1.30 22.52 -11.40
N TRP A 186 -0.26 22.38 -12.22
CA TRP A 186 0.26 21.08 -12.67
C TRP A 186 0.80 20.20 -11.54
N GLU A 187 1.41 20.81 -10.52
CA GLU A 187 1.95 20.07 -9.38
C GLU A 187 0.85 19.33 -8.62
N ARG A 188 -0.29 19.99 -8.40
CA ARG A 188 -1.48 19.41 -7.76
C ARG A 188 -1.98 18.20 -8.53
N LEU A 189 -2.17 18.35 -9.85
CA LEU A 189 -2.65 17.24 -10.68
C LEU A 189 -1.67 16.06 -10.68
N ARG A 190 -0.37 16.33 -10.86
CA ARG A 190 0.68 15.31 -10.83
C ARG A 190 0.65 14.53 -9.52
N MET A 191 0.59 15.21 -8.38
CA MET A 191 0.58 14.57 -7.07
C MET A 191 -0.72 13.81 -6.79
N ALA A 192 -1.87 14.31 -7.27
CA ALA A 192 -3.14 13.59 -7.20
C ALA A 192 -3.11 12.29 -8.02
N THR A 193 -2.51 12.30 -9.21
CA THR A 193 -2.32 11.10 -10.04
C THR A 193 -1.35 10.10 -9.39
N ILE A 194 -0.28 10.59 -8.77
CA ILE A 194 0.64 9.73 -7.99
C ILE A 194 -0.12 9.10 -6.80
N SER A 195 -0.96 9.88 -6.09
CA SER A 195 -1.80 9.33 -5.03
C SER A 195 -2.73 8.24 -5.57
N ALA A 196 -3.42 8.48 -6.69
CA ALA A 196 -4.30 7.50 -7.31
C ALA A 196 -3.61 6.15 -7.59
N PHE A 197 -2.39 6.20 -8.16
CA PHE A 197 -1.59 5.01 -8.42
C PHE A 197 -1.21 4.30 -7.12
N LEU A 198 -0.75 5.05 -6.12
CA LEU A 198 -0.33 4.49 -4.83
C LEU A 198 -1.51 3.90 -4.06
N CYS A 199 -2.68 4.54 -4.07
CA CYS A 199 -3.93 4.03 -3.52
C CYS A 199 -4.34 2.71 -4.19
N ALA A 200 -4.27 2.64 -5.52
CA ALA A 200 -4.51 1.39 -6.24
C ALA A 200 -3.54 0.29 -5.80
N THR A 201 -2.24 0.58 -5.68
CA THR A 201 -1.27 -0.41 -5.21
C THR A 201 -1.47 -0.82 -3.75
N ALA A 202 -1.90 0.09 -2.88
CA ALA A 202 -2.24 -0.23 -1.49
C ALA A 202 -3.44 -1.19 -1.43
N ILE A 203 -4.50 -0.89 -2.18
CA ILE A 203 -5.68 -1.77 -2.29
C ILE A 203 -5.30 -3.12 -2.92
N LEU A 204 -4.49 -3.16 -3.99
CA LEU A 204 -4.03 -4.42 -4.57
C LEU A 204 -3.17 -5.22 -3.59
N SER A 205 -2.50 -4.59 -2.64
CA SER A 205 -1.72 -5.30 -1.62
C SER A 205 -2.63 -5.91 -0.55
N HIS A 206 -3.57 -5.12 -0.02
CA HIS A 206 -4.53 -5.59 0.97
C HIS A 206 -5.77 -4.67 1.07
N LEU A 207 -6.97 -5.28 1.11
CA LEU A 207 -8.23 -4.52 1.08
C LEU A 207 -8.42 -3.65 2.33
N MET A 208 -8.11 -4.18 3.52
CA MET A 208 -8.30 -3.45 4.78
C MET A 208 -7.42 -2.21 4.86
N THR A 209 -6.20 -2.29 4.30
CA THR A 209 -5.33 -1.13 4.19
C THR A 209 -5.91 -0.09 3.23
N GLY A 210 -6.53 -0.52 2.15
CA GLY A 210 -7.27 0.35 1.24
C GLY A 210 -8.44 1.08 1.90
N ILE A 211 -9.22 0.40 2.74
CA ILE A 211 -10.31 1.00 3.51
C ILE A 211 -9.76 2.04 4.50
N ALA A 212 -8.74 1.67 5.27
CA ALA A 212 -8.10 2.58 6.22
C ALA A 212 -7.49 3.81 5.53
N LEU A 213 -6.88 3.61 4.36
CA LEU A 213 -6.36 4.69 3.52
C LEU A 213 -7.47 5.64 3.07
N LEU A 214 -8.58 5.14 2.52
CA LEU A 214 -9.70 5.97 2.09
C LEU A 214 -10.26 6.82 3.24
N MET A 215 -10.40 6.24 4.44
CA MET A 215 -10.83 6.97 5.63
C MET A 215 -9.84 8.09 5.99
N THR A 216 -8.54 7.81 5.86
CA THR A 216 -7.47 8.77 6.18
C THR A 216 -7.37 9.88 5.13
N GLU A 217 -7.44 9.57 3.84
CA GLU A 217 -7.48 10.56 2.75
C GLU A 217 -8.70 11.47 2.89
N THR A 218 -9.86 10.89 3.20
CA THR A 218 -11.09 11.66 3.48
C THR A 218 -10.86 12.63 4.65
N LEU A 219 -10.21 12.17 5.73
CA LEU A 219 -9.89 13.03 6.87
C LEU A 219 -8.91 14.15 6.47
N VAL A 220 -7.89 13.86 5.66
CA VAL A 220 -6.94 14.86 5.15
C VAL A 220 -7.69 15.91 4.32
N ALA A 221 -8.53 15.51 3.38
CA ALA A 221 -9.35 16.42 2.59
C ALA A 221 -10.24 17.32 3.47
N VAL A 222 -10.86 16.75 4.51
CA VAL A 222 -11.65 17.50 5.50
C VAL A 222 -10.78 18.51 6.27
N VAL A 223 -9.57 18.12 6.70
CA VAL A 223 -8.64 19.03 7.40
C VAL A 223 -8.27 20.21 6.52
N PHE A 224 -7.99 19.99 5.23
CA PHE A 224 -7.71 21.08 4.29
C PHE A 224 -8.92 21.98 4.07
N ALA A 225 -10.11 21.41 3.95
CA ALA A 225 -11.36 22.17 3.86
C ALA A 225 -11.55 23.06 5.09
N VAL A 226 -11.38 22.53 6.31
CA VAL A 226 -11.50 23.30 7.57
C VAL A 226 -10.44 24.41 7.64
N ARG A 227 -9.19 24.14 7.26
CA ARG A 227 -8.10 25.13 7.27
C ARG A 227 -8.40 26.36 6.42
N ARG A 228 -9.08 26.19 5.28
CA ARG A 228 -9.51 27.32 4.43
C ARG A 228 -10.47 28.25 5.14
N PHE A 229 -11.41 27.69 5.90
CA PHE A 229 -12.39 28.48 6.64
C PHE A 229 -11.83 29.08 7.93
N ALA A 230 -10.90 28.39 8.59
CA ALA A 230 -10.29 28.85 9.83
C ALA A 230 -9.42 30.12 9.64
N ALA A 231 -8.97 30.39 8.42
CA ALA A 231 -8.10 31.52 8.11
C ALA A 231 -8.84 32.83 7.75
N GLN A 232 -10.18 32.85 7.79
CA GLN A 232 -10.99 33.97 7.31
C GLN A 232 -11.52 34.85 8.45
N GLU A 233 -11.22 36.15 8.41
CA GLU A 233 -11.88 37.19 9.20
C GLU A 233 -13.04 37.78 8.39
N GLY A 234 -14.29 37.72 8.86
CA GLY A 234 -15.45 38.33 8.14
C GLY A 234 -16.77 37.56 8.15
N GLY A 235 -16.88 36.44 8.86
CA GLY A 235 -18.12 35.68 9.02
C GLY A 235 -18.36 34.61 7.93
N LEU A 236 -19.20 33.62 8.26
CA LEU A 236 -19.31 32.36 7.52
C LEU A 236 -19.71 32.52 6.04
N ARG A 237 -20.64 33.44 5.72
CA ARG A 237 -21.16 33.61 4.36
C ARG A 237 -20.15 34.22 3.38
N ALA A 238 -19.40 35.23 3.80
CA ALA A 238 -18.37 35.85 2.97
C ALA A 238 -17.18 34.90 2.75
N GLY A 239 -16.81 34.15 3.79
CA GLY A 239 -15.77 33.10 3.70
C GLY A 239 -16.15 31.99 2.72
N ILE A 240 -17.42 31.54 2.71
CA ILE A 240 -17.87 30.48 1.78
C ILE A 240 -17.77 30.93 0.32
N ALA A 241 -18.25 32.13 -0.04
CA ALA A 241 -18.22 32.58 -1.43
C ALA A 241 -16.78 32.71 -1.97
N ASN A 242 -15.85 33.17 -1.12
CA ASN A 242 -14.45 33.35 -1.49
C ASN A 242 -13.67 32.03 -1.59
N GLU A 243 -14.02 31.04 -0.75
CA GLU A 243 -13.29 29.76 -0.69
C GLU A 243 -13.91 28.64 -1.55
N LEU A 244 -15.13 28.83 -2.07
CA LEU A 244 -15.82 27.84 -2.90
C LEU A 244 -14.97 27.32 -4.07
N PRO A 245 -14.24 28.17 -4.83
CA PRO A 245 -13.36 27.68 -5.90
C PRO A 245 -12.22 26.82 -5.34
N GLY A 246 -11.67 27.19 -4.18
CA GLY A 246 -10.61 26.43 -3.52
C GLY A 246 -11.07 25.05 -3.08
N LEU A 247 -12.24 24.98 -2.44
CA LEU A 247 -12.90 23.73 -2.06
C LEU A 247 -13.23 22.85 -3.26
N ALA A 248 -13.72 23.45 -4.35
CA ALA A 248 -14.02 22.71 -5.57
C ALA A 248 -12.76 22.03 -6.12
N TRP A 249 -11.61 22.72 -6.07
CA TRP A 249 -10.35 22.11 -6.48
C TRP A 249 -9.82 21.05 -5.52
N ASP A 250 -10.00 21.22 -4.22
CA ASP A 250 -9.58 20.23 -3.23
C ASP A 250 -10.45 18.96 -3.36
N ALA A 251 -11.76 19.12 -3.57
CA ALA A 251 -12.68 18.04 -3.90
C ALA A 251 -12.33 17.35 -5.23
N ALA A 252 -11.97 18.12 -6.26
CA ALA A 252 -11.51 17.56 -7.54
C ALA A 252 -10.21 16.77 -7.38
N THR A 253 -9.29 17.24 -6.53
CA THR A 253 -8.02 16.55 -6.23
C THR A 253 -8.29 15.20 -5.56
N PHE A 254 -9.14 15.19 -4.53
CA PHE A 254 -9.59 13.96 -3.87
C PHE A 254 -10.30 13.01 -4.85
N ALA A 255 -11.18 13.54 -5.71
CA ALA A 255 -11.88 12.74 -6.72
C ALA A 255 -10.92 12.13 -7.76
N VAL A 256 -9.86 12.84 -8.16
CA VAL A 256 -8.82 12.29 -9.04
C VAL A 256 -8.05 11.18 -8.33
N ALA A 257 -7.69 11.34 -7.05
CA ALA A 257 -7.00 10.31 -6.28
C ALA A 257 -7.85 9.03 -6.15
N VAL A 258 -9.05 9.15 -5.57
CA VAL A 258 -9.93 7.99 -5.30
C VAL A 258 -10.51 7.41 -6.58
N GLY A 259 -11.06 8.25 -7.46
CA GLY A 259 -11.64 7.81 -8.73
C GLY A 259 -10.60 7.23 -9.68
N GLY A 260 -9.40 7.82 -9.72
CA GLY A 260 -8.27 7.29 -10.47
C GLY A 260 -7.83 5.93 -9.96
N ALA A 261 -7.77 5.74 -8.64
CA ALA A 261 -7.44 4.45 -8.03
C ALA A 261 -8.47 3.37 -8.42
N LEU A 262 -9.77 3.67 -8.32
CA LEU A 262 -10.83 2.74 -8.73
C LEU A 262 -10.76 2.40 -10.22
N GLY A 263 -10.47 3.38 -11.09
CA GLY A 263 -10.24 3.15 -12.51
C GLY A 263 -9.06 2.22 -12.77
N LEU A 264 -7.95 2.42 -12.06
CA LEU A 264 -6.76 1.55 -12.12
C LEU A 264 -7.03 0.15 -11.57
N LEU A 265 -7.98 -0.01 -10.65
CA LEU A 265 -8.35 -1.31 -10.05
C LEU A 265 -9.39 -2.09 -10.86
N ALA A 266 -10.04 -1.46 -11.83
CA ALA A 266 -11.15 -2.05 -12.57
C ALA A 266 -10.80 -3.39 -13.23
N PHE A 267 -9.57 -3.56 -13.70
CA PHE A 267 -9.09 -4.82 -14.32
C PHE A 267 -9.16 -6.02 -13.36
N TRP A 268 -9.13 -5.79 -12.05
CA TRP A 268 -9.19 -6.83 -11.04
C TRP A 268 -10.55 -6.88 -10.35
N VAL A 269 -11.09 -5.73 -9.95
CA VAL A 269 -12.35 -5.65 -9.19
C VAL A 269 -13.53 -6.17 -10.02
N VAL A 270 -13.64 -5.77 -11.28
CA VAL A 270 -14.77 -6.19 -12.15
C VAL A 270 -14.82 -7.71 -12.33
N PRO A 271 -13.75 -8.38 -12.80
CA PRO A 271 -13.81 -9.83 -12.96
C PRO A 271 -13.88 -10.57 -11.63
N LEU A 272 -13.31 -10.03 -10.54
CA LEU A 272 -13.46 -10.62 -9.21
C LEU A 272 -14.91 -10.59 -8.74
N SER A 273 -15.60 -9.46 -8.92
CA SER A 273 -17.02 -9.34 -8.58
C SER A 273 -17.88 -10.31 -9.39
N GLN A 274 -17.59 -10.50 -10.67
CA GLN A 274 -18.27 -11.49 -11.51
C GLN A 274 -18.04 -12.92 -11.01
N ALA A 275 -16.78 -13.28 -10.73
CA ALA A 275 -16.42 -14.60 -10.20
C ALA A 275 -17.11 -14.87 -8.85
N ASN A 276 -17.07 -13.90 -7.93
CA ASN A 276 -17.73 -14.01 -6.62
C ASN A 276 -19.25 -14.12 -6.76
N TRP A 277 -19.86 -13.35 -7.67
CA TRP A 277 -21.28 -13.47 -7.95
C TRP A 277 -21.65 -14.88 -8.42
N THR A 278 -20.93 -15.44 -9.38
CA THR A 278 -21.16 -16.82 -9.85
C THR A 278 -20.94 -17.83 -8.72
N TYR A 279 -19.85 -17.70 -7.95
CA TYR A 279 -19.50 -18.62 -6.87
C TYR A 279 -20.55 -18.64 -5.75
N HIS A 280 -20.98 -17.47 -5.26
CA HIS A 280 -21.94 -17.38 -4.16
C HIS A 280 -23.39 -17.70 -4.58
N ASN A 281 -23.66 -17.79 -5.88
CA ASN A 281 -24.95 -18.24 -6.41
C ASN A 281 -24.92 -19.70 -6.92
N LEU A 282 -23.85 -20.45 -6.64
CA LEU A 282 -23.85 -21.88 -6.93
C LEU A 282 -24.93 -22.58 -6.08
N PRO A 283 -25.65 -23.58 -6.63
CA PRO A 283 -26.64 -24.33 -5.87
C PRO A 283 -25.97 -24.99 -4.66
N THR A 284 -26.28 -24.52 -3.46
CA THR A 284 -25.80 -25.15 -2.23
C THR A 284 -26.62 -26.40 -1.98
N ILE A 285 -25.97 -27.55 -1.87
CA ILE A 285 -26.62 -28.76 -1.35
C ILE A 285 -26.97 -28.48 0.10
N THR A 286 -28.27 -28.33 0.39
CA THR A 286 -28.74 -28.26 1.78
C THR A 286 -28.61 -29.64 2.38
N TRP A 287 -27.95 -29.74 3.55
CA TRP A 287 -27.93 -30.97 4.31
C TRP A 287 -29.37 -31.41 4.60
N TYR A 288 -29.81 -32.53 4.02
CA TYR A 288 -30.96 -33.25 4.53
C TYR A 288 -30.52 -33.91 5.83
N VAL A 289 -30.77 -33.25 6.96
CA VAL A 289 -30.67 -33.88 8.26
C VAL A 289 -31.84 -34.85 8.34
N GLY A 290 -31.54 -36.15 8.17
CA GLY A 290 -32.50 -37.24 8.31
C GLY A 290 -32.94 -37.44 9.75
#